data_AF-A0A1F5UNR5-F1
#
_entry.id   AF-A0A1F5UNR5-F1
#
_cell.length_a   1.000
_cell.length_b   1.000
_cell.length_c   1.000
_cell.angle_alpha   90.00
_cell.angle_beta   90.00
_cell.angle_gamma   90.00
#
_symmetry.space_group_name_H-M   'P 1'
#
loop_
_entity.id
_entity.type
_entity.pdbx_description
1 polymer ?
#
loop_
_entity_poly.entity_id
_entity_poly.type
_entity_poly.pdbx_seq_one_letter_code
_entity_poly.pdbx_strand_id
1 'polypeptide(L)'
;MDVGELLLKKHIDEPMLIFLKNNLNTFEKLDIVRFFGLNSSSRVDAETLAEITNGKIEEISKAINELVKTHIVDEINIEGKKLYEFSNNKKTLELVKRFIRYYNNNSIRMLIIGHLLNKGKEVK
;
A
#
# COMPACT_ATOMS: atom_id res chain seq x y z
N MET A 1 3.69 -14.86 -16.35
CA MET A 1 2.56 -14.06 -15.84
C MET A 1 1.66 -15.05 -15.11
N ASP A 2 1.48 -14.88 -13.80
CA ASP A 2 0.66 -15.80 -13.00
C ASP A 2 -0.84 -15.59 -13.30
N VAL A 3 -1.67 -16.60 -13.01
CA VAL A 3 -3.12 -16.56 -13.29
C VAL A 3 -3.82 -15.39 -12.58
N GLY A 4 -3.37 -15.04 -11.38
CA GLY A 4 -3.88 -13.88 -10.62
C GLY A 4 -3.57 -12.55 -11.30
N GLU A 5 -2.35 -12.40 -11.86
CA GLU A 5 -1.98 -11.22 -12.65
C GLU A 5 -2.84 -11.08 -13.91
N LEU A 6 -3.09 -12.19 -14.63
CA LEU A 6 -3.95 -12.19 -15.81
C LEU A 6 -5.40 -11.77 -15.47
N LEU A 7 -5.93 -12.26 -14.34
CA LEU A 7 -7.27 -11.89 -13.88
C LEU A 7 -7.33 -10.42 -13.46
N LEU A 8 -6.32 -9.90 -12.77
CA LEU A 8 -6.25 -8.48 -12.42
C LEU A 8 -6.27 -7.57 -13.66
N LYS A 9 -5.48 -7.90 -14.70
CA LYS A 9 -5.46 -7.14 -15.97
C LYS A 9 -6.82 -6.99 -16.66
N LYS A 10 -7.79 -7.87 -16.37
CA LYS A 10 -9.16 -7.75 -16.91
C LYS A 10 -10.00 -6.68 -16.20
N HIS A 11 -9.55 -6.21 -15.04
CA HIS A 11 -10.32 -5.30 -14.18
C HIS A 11 -9.61 -3.97 -13.88
N ILE A 12 -8.28 -3.92 -14.01
CA ILE A 12 -7.47 -2.71 -13.80
C ILE A 12 -6.59 -2.45 -15.02
N ASP A 13 -6.21 -1.19 -15.24
CA ASP A 13 -5.29 -0.85 -16.33
C ASP A 13 -3.81 -1.15 -15.99
N GLU A 14 -2.95 -1.13 -17.00
CA GLU A 14 -1.53 -1.47 -16.86
C GLU A 14 -0.80 -0.58 -15.83
N PRO A 15 -1.01 0.77 -15.79
CA PRO A 15 -0.42 1.61 -14.74
C PRO A 15 -0.79 1.17 -13.32
N MET A 16 -2.05 0.78 -13.08
CA MET A 16 -2.47 0.31 -11.77
C MET A 16 -1.83 -1.04 -11.43
N LEU A 17 -1.73 -1.95 -12.39
CA LEU A 17 -1.06 -3.22 -12.14
C LEU A 17 0.43 -3.03 -11.80
N ILE A 18 1.13 -2.17 -12.53
CA ILE A 18 2.53 -1.84 -12.25
C ILE A 18 2.64 -1.24 -10.85
N PHE A 19 1.72 -0.34 -10.48
CA PHE A 19 1.68 0.24 -9.14
C PHE A 19 1.55 -0.83 -8.05
N LEU A 20 0.61 -1.77 -8.20
CA LEU A 20 0.44 -2.89 -7.26
C LEU A 20 1.71 -3.75 -7.16
N LYS A 21 2.28 -4.16 -8.30
CA LYS A 21 3.44 -5.07 -8.34
C LYS A 21 4.71 -4.48 -7.73
N ASN A 22 4.91 -3.18 -7.91
CA ASN A 22 6.15 -2.53 -7.50
C ASN A 22 6.05 -1.91 -6.11
N ASN A 23 4.86 -1.44 -5.71
CA ASN A 23 4.69 -0.66 -4.51
C ASN A 23 3.79 -1.32 -3.46
N LEU A 24 2.78 -2.10 -3.85
CA LEU A 24 1.86 -2.78 -2.92
C LEU A 24 2.07 -4.29 -2.99
N ASN A 25 3.32 -4.74 -2.91
CA ASN A 25 3.72 -6.14 -3.10
C ASN A 25 3.87 -6.95 -1.82
N THR A 26 3.47 -6.37 -0.68
CA THR A 26 3.32 -7.05 0.61
C THR A 26 2.01 -6.60 1.27
N PHE A 27 1.54 -7.35 2.26
CA PHE A 27 0.31 -7.01 2.99
C PHE A 27 0.47 -5.71 3.78
N GLU A 28 1.64 -5.50 4.40
CA GLU A 28 1.92 -4.30 5.18
C GLU A 28 1.85 -3.04 4.32
N LYS A 29 2.45 -3.08 3.12
CA LYS A 29 2.36 -1.94 2.19
C LYS A 29 0.94 -1.70 1.70
N LEU A 30 0.20 -2.77 1.42
CA LEU A 30 -1.20 -2.69 1.03
C LEU A 30 -2.02 -2.00 2.13
N ASP A 31 -1.85 -2.41 3.39
CA ASP A 31 -2.62 -1.89 4.52
C ASP A 31 -2.23 -0.46 4.88
N ILE A 32 -0.94 -0.11 4.84
CA ILE A 32 -0.47 1.27 5.05
C ILE A 32 -1.05 2.21 3.98
N VAL A 33 -0.96 1.82 2.70
CA VAL A 33 -1.48 2.66 1.60
C VAL A 33 -3.01 2.73 1.63
N ARG A 34 -3.68 1.65 2.04
CA ARG A 34 -5.12 1.68 2.30
C ARG A 34 -5.47 2.66 3.42
N PHE A 35 -4.75 2.62 4.54
CA PHE A 35 -4.98 3.53 5.66
C PHE A 35 -4.86 5.00 5.24
N PHE A 36 -3.74 5.38 4.63
CA PHE A 36 -3.52 6.77 4.19
C PHE A 36 -4.45 7.17 3.04
N GLY A 37 -4.77 6.25 2.13
CA GLY A 37 -5.72 6.50 1.04
C GLY A 37 -7.14 6.78 1.53
N LEU A 38 -7.54 6.21 2.67
CA LEU A 38 -8.82 6.47 3.33
C LEU A 38 -8.76 7.67 4.30
N ASN A 39 -7.58 7.98 4.84
CA ASN A 39 -7.36 9.02 5.85
C ASN A 39 -6.22 9.98 5.41
N SER A 40 -6.40 10.70 4.30
CA SER A 40 -5.31 11.44 3.66
C SER A 40 -4.74 12.60 4.47
N SER A 41 -5.44 13.07 5.50
CA SER A 41 -4.99 14.12 6.42
C SER A 41 -4.31 13.57 7.68
N SER A 42 -4.24 12.25 7.84
CA SER A 42 -3.64 11.63 9.03
C SER A 42 -2.12 11.74 9.03
N ARG A 43 -1.59 11.94 10.23
CA ARG A 43 -0.17 11.89 10.57
C ARG A 43 -0.01 10.93 11.73
N VAL A 44 0.75 9.87 11.53
CA VAL A 44 0.89 8.78 12.51
C VAL A 44 2.31 8.25 12.54
N ASP A 45 2.76 7.74 13.68
CA ASP A 45 4.02 7.01 13.78
C ASP A 45 3.86 5.55 13.35
N ALA A 46 4.97 4.81 13.34
CA ALA A 46 4.96 3.39 12.97
C ALA A 46 4.24 2.51 14.00
N GLU A 47 4.26 2.88 15.29
CA GLU A 47 3.59 2.15 16.37
C GLU A 47 2.07 2.19 16.18
N THR A 48 1.52 3.39 15.99
CA THR A 48 0.10 3.61 15.70
C THR A 48 -0.33 2.86 14.44
N LEU A 49 0.50 2.86 13.39
CA LEU A 49 0.21 2.10 12.18
C LEU A 49 0.15 0.60 12.44
N ALA A 50 1.11 0.06 13.20
CA ALA A 50 1.14 -1.35 13.54
C ALA A 50 -0.10 -1.79 14.33
N GLU A 51 -0.57 -0.97 15.26
CA GLU A 51 -1.83 -1.20 15.98
C GLU A 51 -3.04 -1.19 15.03
N ILE A 52 -3.17 -0.17 14.18
CA ILE A 52 -4.34 0.01 13.29
C ILE A 52 -4.39 -1.08 12.21
N THR A 53 -3.25 -1.48 11.67
CA THR A 53 -3.17 -2.53 10.64
C THR A 53 -3.08 -3.92 11.24
N ASN A 54 -3.06 -4.07 12.57
CA ASN A 54 -2.85 -5.33 13.28
C ASN A 54 -1.59 -6.07 12.77
N GLY A 55 -0.52 -5.32 12.52
CA GLY A 55 0.76 -5.80 12.00
C GLY A 55 1.88 -5.75 13.05
N LYS A 56 3.02 -6.38 12.77
CA LYS A 56 4.20 -6.26 13.65
C LYS A 56 4.93 -4.95 13.36
N ILE A 57 5.40 -4.29 14.42
CA ILE A 57 6.08 -3.00 14.30
C ILE A 57 7.33 -3.06 13.40
N GLU A 58 8.06 -4.16 13.41
CA GLU A 58 9.26 -4.33 12.58
C GLU A 58 8.90 -4.42 11.09
N GLU A 59 7.83 -5.15 10.76
CA GLU A 59 7.35 -5.35 9.39
C GLU A 59 6.74 -4.05 8.84
N ILE A 60 5.96 -3.35 9.67
CA ILE A 60 5.36 -2.05 9.35
C ILE A 60 6.43 -0.98 9.17
N SER A 61 7.43 -0.92 10.06
CA SER A 61 8.55 0.01 9.96
C SER A 61 9.35 -0.21 8.69
N LYS A 62 9.59 -1.47 8.31
CA LYS A 62 10.26 -1.78 7.03
C LYS A 62 9.40 -1.33 5.84
N ALA A 63 8.12 -1.69 5.85
CA ALA A 63 7.19 -1.39 4.76
C ALA A 63 7.02 0.12 4.55
N ILE A 64 6.85 0.90 5.61
CA ILE A 64 6.69 2.35 5.49
C ILE A 64 7.95 3.04 5.00
N ASN A 65 9.13 2.61 5.45
CA ASN A 65 10.39 3.15 4.95
C ASN A 65 10.58 2.86 3.44
N GLU A 66 10.08 1.73 2.93
CA GLU A 66 10.06 1.47 1.48
C GLU A 66 9.06 2.34 0.73
N LEU A 67 7.88 2.62 1.32
CA LEU A 67 6.88 3.54 0.74
C LEU A 67 7.34 5.00 0.74
N VAL A 68 8.19 5.39 1.69
CA VAL A 68 8.86 6.69 1.71
C VAL A 68 9.82 6.83 0.54
N LYS A 69 10.62 5.79 0.26
CA LYS A 69 11.54 5.77 -0.90
C LYS A 69 10.83 5.86 -2.25
N THR A 70 9.58 5.45 -2.33
CA THR A 70 8.77 5.52 -3.55
C THR A 70 7.86 6.75 -3.62
N HIS A 71 7.97 7.67 -2.66
CA HIS A 71 7.15 8.89 -2.57
C HIS A 71 5.63 8.60 -2.56
N ILE A 72 5.25 7.50 -1.90
CA ILE A 72 3.84 7.19 -1.60
C ILE A 72 3.44 7.79 -0.27
N VAL A 73 4.35 7.73 0.69
CA VAL A 73 4.23 8.29 2.02
C VAL A 73 5.39 9.27 2.19
N ASP A 74 5.17 10.39 2.86
CA ASP A 74 6.22 11.32 3.24
C ASP A 74 6.55 11.12 4.73
N GLU A 75 7.84 11.23 5.06
CA GLU A 75 8.34 11.21 6.43
C GLU A 75 8.50 12.66 6.91
N ILE A 76 7.97 12.95 8.09
CA ILE A 76 8.08 14.27 8.73
C ILE A 76 8.60 14.11 10.15
N ASN A 77 9.38 15.09 10.61
CA ASN A 77 9.85 15.15 11.99
C ASN A 77 9.14 16.30 12.70
N ILE A 78 8.37 15.98 13.75
CA ILE A 78 7.66 16.95 14.58
C ILE A 78 8.10 16.72 16.02
N GLU A 79 8.70 17.73 16.64
CA GLU A 79 9.16 17.69 18.05
C GLU A 79 10.08 16.48 18.35
N GLY A 80 10.93 16.09 17.39
CA GLY A 80 11.82 14.94 17.53
C GLY A 80 11.15 13.58 17.28
N LYS A 81 9.84 13.55 17.02
CA LYS A 81 9.11 12.34 16.67
C LYS A 81 9.03 12.16 15.16
N LYS A 82 9.31 10.92 14.73
CA LYS A 82 9.19 10.49 13.34
C LYS A 82 7.73 10.13 13.04
N LEU A 83 7.07 10.93 12.23
CA LEU A 83 5.70 10.70 11.77
C LEU A 83 5.67 10.50 10.26
N TYR A 84 4.59 9.91 9.80
CA TYR A 84 4.35 9.63 8.40
C TYR A 84 3.01 10.18 7.96
N GLU A 85 2.97 10.75 6.76
CA GLU A 85 1.77 11.29 6.15
C GLU A 85 1.65 10.89 4.69
N PHE A 86 0.45 11.00 4.13
CA PHE A 86 0.24 10.68 2.74
C PHE A 86 0.93 11.71 1.83
N SER A 87 1.62 11.25 0.77
CA SER A 87 2.41 12.17 -0.04
C SER A 87 1.56 13.18 -0.80
N ASN A 88 2.03 14.43 -0.85
CA ASN A 88 1.40 15.52 -1.61
C ASN A 88 1.71 15.47 -3.12
N ASN A 89 2.43 14.46 -3.58
CA ASN A 89 2.72 14.26 -5.00
C ASN A 89 1.42 13.95 -5.78
N LYS A 90 1.05 14.84 -6.72
CA LYS A 90 -0.20 14.72 -7.50
C LYS A 90 -0.34 13.38 -8.24
N LYS A 91 0.75 12.84 -8.80
CA LYS A 91 0.72 11.57 -9.54
C LYS A 91 0.46 10.40 -8.58
N THR A 92 1.15 10.38 -7.44
CA THR A 92 0.93 9.39 -6.37
C THR A 92 -0.51 9.46 -5.86
N LEU A 93 -1.00 10.66 -5.57
CA LEU A 93 -2.36 10.92 -5.09
C LEU A 93 -3.41 10.33 -6.03
N GLU A 94 -3.24 10.52 -7.35
CA GLU A 94 -4.15 9.97 -8.34
C GLU A 94 -4.11 8.44 -8.36
N LEU A 95 -2.91 7.84 -8.33
CA LEU A 95 -2.76 6.38 -8.30
C LEU A 95 -3.39 5.76 -7.06
N VAL A 96 -3.14 6.31 -5.87
CA VAL A 96 -3.72 5.78 -4.63
C VAL A 96 -5.24 5.96 -4.62
N LYS A 97 -5.77 7.11 -5.05
CA LYS A 97 -7.23 7.30 -5.17
C LYS A 97 -7.86 6.28 -6.11
N ARG A 98 -7.21 5.99 -7.25
CA ARG A 98 -7.65 4.95 -8.19
C ARG A 98 -7.56 3.56 -7.56
N PHE A 99 -6.47 3.25 -6.86
CA PHE A 99 -6.31 2.02 -6.10
C PHE A 99 -7.44 1.83 -5.09
N ILE A 100 -7.77 2.83 -4.27
CA ILE A 100 -8.88 2.74 -3.30
C ILE A 100 -10.21 2.45 -3.99
N ARG A 101 -10.49 3.08 -5.14
CA ARG A 101 -11.71 2.78 -5.93
C ARG A 101 -11.75 1.32 -6.38
N TYR A 102 -10.64 0.79 -6.90
CA TYR A 102 -10.56 -0.63 -7.27
C TYR A 102 -10.68 -1.55 -6.06
N TYR A 103 -10.01 -1.22 -4.95
CA TYR A 103 -9.99 -2.02 -3.73
C TYR A 103 -11.36 -2.06 -3.02
N ASN A 104 -12.20 -1.04 -3.21
CA ASN A 104 -13.57 -1.05 -2.71
C ASN A 104 -14.49 -2.02 -3.47
N ASN A 105 -14.09 -2.50 -4.65
CA ASN A 105 -14.79 -3.59 -5.33
C ASN A 105 -14.36 -4.95 -4.73
N ASN A 106 -15.31 -5.69 -4.15
CA ASN A 106 -15.04 -6.96 -3.49
C ASN A 106 -14.31 -7.97 -4.38
N SER A 107 -14.71 -8.11 -5.65
CA SER A 107 -14.08 -9.06 -6.57
C SER A 107 -12.63 -8.66 -6.87
N ILE A 108 -12.36 -7.38 -7.11
CA ILE A 108 -10.99 -6.90 -7.37
C ILE A 108 -10.12 -7.02 -6.13
N ARG A 109 -10.65 -6.68 -4.95
CA ARG A 109 -9.96 -6.85 -3.67
C ARG A 109 -9.52 -8.29 -3.43
N MET A 110 -10.40 -9.25 -3.69
CA MET A 110 -10.06 -10.67 -3.57
C MET A 110 -8.96 -11.09 -4.55
N LEU A 111 -8.96 -10.54 -5.77
CA LEU A 111 -7.88 -10.79 -6.74
C LEU A 111 -6.54 -10.20 -6.28
N ILE A 112 -6.54 -8.99 -5.70
CA ILE A 112 -5.33 -8.35 -5.17
C ILE A 112 -4.76 -9.17 -4.00
N ILE A 113 -5.61 -9.55 -3.05
CA ILE A 113 -5.22 -10.40 -1.91
C ILE A 113 -4.69 -11.75 -2.40
N GLY A 114 -5.39 -12.39 -3.34
CA GLY A 114 -4.96 -13.66 -3.93
C GLY A 114 -3.60 -13.56 -4.63
N HIS A 115 -3.35 -12.48 -5.36
CA HIS A 115 -2.05 -12.23 -5.99
C HIS A 115 -0.93 -12.08 -4.95
N LEU A 116 -1.17 -11.37 -3.84
CA LEU A 116 -0.22 -11.24 -2.74
C LEU A 116 0.06 -12.56 -2.03
N LEU A 117 -0.96 -13.38 -1.78
CA LEU A 117 -0.80 -14.70 -1.18
C LEU A 117 0.08 -15.62 -2.02
N ASN A 118 -0.07 -15.58 -3.35
CA ASN A 118 0.74 -16.40 -4.25
C ASN A 118 2.20 -15.95 -4.24
N LYS A 119 2.47 -14.64 -4.28
CA LYS A 119 3.84 -14.11 -4.18
C LYS A 119 4.51 -14.43 -2.85
N GLY A 120 3.77 -14.35 -1.74
CA GLY A 120 4.31 -14.68 -0.42
C GLY A 120 4.71 -16.16 -0.28
N LYS A 121 4.14 -17.06 -1.09
CA LYS A 121 4.49 -18.48 -1.14
C LYS A 121 5.73 -18.78 -1.99
N GLU A 122 6.04 -17.95 -2.98
CA GLU A 122 7.21 -18.12 -3.85
C GLU A 122 8.54 -17.66 -3.20
N VAL A 123 8.47 -16.91 -2.10
CA VAL A 123 9.64 -16.33 -1.40
C VAL A 123 10.05 -17.16 -0.16
N LYS A 124 9.40 -18.30 0.10
CA LYS A 124 9.79 -19.29 1.12
C LYS A 124 10.40 -20.53 0.46
#